data_AF-A0A0B1TH85-F1
#
_entry.id   AF-A0A0B1TH85-F1
#
_cell.length_a   1.000
_cell.length_b   1.000
_cell.length_c   1.000
_cell.angle_alpha   90.00
_cell.angle_beta   90.00
_cell.angle_gamma   90.00
#
_symmetry.space_group_name_H-M   'P 1'
#
loop_
_entity.id
_entity.type
_entity.pdbx_description
1 polymer ?
#
loop_
_entity_poly.entity_id
_entity_poly.type
_entity_poly.pdbx_seq_one_letter_code
_entity_poly.pdbx_strand_id
1 'polypeptide(L)'
;MLSGMSRDQFRKYGKEAVDYIADYYENISKRPVTPAVEPGYLRKKIPHEAPQKGEPWEKIMEDFDKWIMPGMTHWQHPQFHAYFPLGSSFPSLLASFIGDGASCPAFTELEPIMLHWFGKMMGLPKEFLPLTEGGNGGGVIQASASDCTFVCLLAARHQKIEALKKESPYSERGLLLSKLRAYISKKYYSKG
;
A
#
# COMPACT_ATOMS: atom_id res chain seq x y z
N MET A 1 5.14 24.33 21.05
CA MET A 1 5.18 22.87 20.89
C MET A 1 3.82 22.36 21.34
N LEU A 2 3.00 21.79 20.46
CA LEU A 2 1.68 21.26 20.84
C LEU A 2 1.86 20.27 21.99
N SER A 3 1.09 20.40 23.07
CA SER A 3 1.08 19.45 24.18
C SER A 3 0.41 18.16 23.74
N GLY A 4 1.12 17.37 22.94
CA GLY A 4 0.67 16.09 22.40
C GLY A 4 0.89 14.93 23.38
N MET A 5 0.59 13.72 22.90
CA MET A 5 0.82 12.48 23.61
C MET A 5 2.27 12.36 24.10
N SER A 6 2.45 12.06 25.39
CA SER A 6 3.79 11.82 25.96
C SER A 6 4.36 10.47 25.55
N ARG A 7 5.67 10.26 25.77
CA ARG A 7 6.32 8.96 25.50
C ARG A 7 5.72 7.82 26.33
N ASP A 8 5.31 8.10 27.56
CA ASP A 8 4.71 7.08 28.43
C ASP A 8 3.28 6.76 28.02
N GLN A 9 2.53 7.78 27.60
CA GLN A 9 1.22 7.59 26.98
C GLN A 9 1.33 6.77 25.68
N PHE A 10 2.31 7.08 24.81
CA PHE A 10 2.55 6.31 23.59
C PHE A 10 2.86 4.84 23.88
N ARG A 11 3.69 4.54 24.88
CA ARG A 11 3.98 3.16 25.28
C ARG A 11 2.75 2.43 25.83
N LYS A 12 1.92 3.12 26.62
CA LYS A 12 0.68 2.56 27.15
C LYS A 12 -0.29 2.26 26.01
N TYR A 13 -0.66 3.27 25.23
CA TYR A 13 -1.66 3.16 24.18
C TYR A 13 -1.21 2.33 22.98
N GLY A 14 0.10 2.29 22.69
CA GLY A 14 0.66 1.41 21.68
C GLY A 14 0.49 -0.08 22.04
N LYS A 15 0.64 -0.44 23.33
CA LYS A 15 0.38 -1.81 23.78
C LYS A 15 -1.12 -2.13 23.74
N GLU A 16 -1.96 -1.23 24.20
CA GLU A 16 -3.42 -1.39 24.11
C GLU A 16 -3.89 -1.55 22.66
N ALA A 17 -3.29 -0.84 21.71
CA ALA A 17 -3.60 -1.00 20.29
C ALA A 17 -3.16 -2.37 19.74
N VAL A 18 -2.00 -2.90 20.17
CA VAL A 18 -1.55 -4.24 19.80
C VAL A 18 -2.53 -5.30 20.32
N ASP A 19 -2.93 -5.20 21.59
CA ASP A 19 -3.90 -6.13 22.20
C ASP A 19 -5.25 -6.05 21.48
N TYR A 20 -5.73 -4.83 21.19
CA TYR A 20 -6.97 -4.62 20.44
C TYR A 20 -6.95 -5.28 19.04
N ILE A 21 -5.84 -5.15 18.32
CA ILE A 21 -5.69 -5.78 17.00
C ILE A 21 -5.67 -7.30 17.12
N ALA A 22 -4.94 -7.86 18.09
CA ALA A 22 -4.91 -9.31 18.31
C ALA A 22 -6.32 -9.85 18.61
N ASP A 23 -7.04 -9.21 19.53
CA ASP A 23 -8.41 -9.57 19.90
C ASP A 23 -9.37 -9.42 18.70
N TYR A 24 -9.18 -8.40 17.87
CA TYR A 24 -9.95 -8.22 16.63
C TYR A 24 -9.76 -9.40 15.68
N TYR A 25 -8.53 -9.85 15.44
CA TYR A 25 -8.25 -11.00 14.56
C TYR A 25 -8.76 -12.31 15.13
N GLU A 26 -8.63 -12.52 16.44
CA GLU A 26 -9.16 -13.72 17.12
C GLU A 26 -10.69 -13.81 16.98
N ASN A 27 -11.37 -12.66 17.06
CA ASN A 27 -12.82 -12.60 17.10
C ASN A 27 -13.46 -12.14 15.78
N ILE A 28 -12.69 -11.99 14.70
CA ILE A 28 -13.17 -11.44 13.43
C ILE A 28 -14.32 -12.26 12.85
N SER A 29 -14.29 -13.59 13.02
CA SER A 29 -15.32 -14.53 12.54
C SER A 29 -16.70 -14.34 13.18
N LYS A 30 -16.79 -13.58 14.28
CA LYS A 30 -18.04 -13.24 14.97
C LYS A 30 -18.66 -11.94 14.45
N ARG A 31 -17.98 -11.23 13.55
CA ARG A 31 -18.43 -9.94 12.99
C ARG A 31 -19.13 -10.17 11.65
N PRO A 32 -20.08 -9.30 11.24
CA PRO A 32 -20.62 -9.36 9.89
C PRO A 32 -19.51 -9.13 8.87
N VAL A 33 -19.52 -9.80 7.72
CA VAL A 33 -18.48 -9.65 6.68
C VAL A 33 -18.51 -8.24 6.06
N THR A 34 -19.71 -7.73 5.79
CA THR A 34 -19.98 -6.42 5.20
C THR A 34 -20.80 -5.55 6.15
N PRO A 35 -20.61 -4.23 6.14
CA PRO A 35 -21.30 -3.33 7.06
C PRO A 35 -22.78 -3.17 6.67
N ALA A 36 -23.62 -2.89 7.66
CA ALA A 36 -25.05 -2.60 7.49
C ALA A 36 -25.32 -1.09 7.59
N VAL A 37 -24.58 -0.28 6.80
CA VAL A 37 -24.65 1.18 6.83
C VAL A 37 -24.82 1.76 5.43
N GLU A 38 -25.46 2.92 5.34
CA GLU A 38 -25.66 3.64 4.08
C GLU A 38 -24.55 4.68 3.81
N PRO A 39 -24.25 4.99 2.54
CA PRO A 39 -23.35 6.07 2.19
C PRO A 39 -23.71 7.39 2.92
N GLY A 40 -22.70 8.00 3.56
CA GLY A 40 -22.86 9.24 4.31
C GLY A 40 -23.30 9.08 5.77
N TYR A 41 -23.49 7.86 6.29
CA TYR A 41 -23.87 7.65 7.71
C TYR A 41 -22.93 8.34 8.70
N LEU A 42 -21.61 8.29 8.45
CA LEU A 42 -20.58 8.75 9.37
C LEU A 42 -20.58 10.28 9.55
N ARG A 43 -20.93 11.03 8.50
CA ARG A 43 -20.97 12.51 8.52
C ARG A 43 -21.97 13.06 9.55
N LYS A 44 -22.99 12.27 9.91
CA LYS A 44 -23.99 12.62 10.92
C LYS A 44 -23.56 12.25 12.34
N LYS A 45 -22.44 11.55 12.52
CA LYS A 45 -21.96 11.01 13.80
C LYS A 45 -20.71 11.70 14.33
N ILE A 46 -19.90 12.28 13.45
CA ILE A 46 -18.67 13.00 13.78
C ILE A 46 -18.93 14.52 13.78
N PRO A 47 -18.27 15.32 14.65
CA PRO A 47 -18.33 16.77 14.60
C PRO A 47 -18.07 17.36 13.20
N HIS A 48 -18.71 18.49 12.89
CA HIS A 48 -18.55 19.16 11.60
C HIS A 48 -17.22 19.90 11.43
N GLU A 49 -16.56 20.21 12.54
CA GLU A 49 -15.29 20.91 12.59
C GLU A 49 -14.29 20.12 13.44
N ALA A 50 -13.00 20.23 13.11
CA ALA A 50 -11.94 19.59 13.87
C ALA A 50 -11.81 20.21 15.27
N PRO A 51 -11.49 19.39 16.31
CA PRO A 51 -11.32 19.91 17.65
C PRO A 51 -10.11 20.84 17.72
N GLN A 52 -10.26 21.96 18.44
CA GLN A 52 -9.19 22.96 18.62
C GLN A 52 -8.11 22.50 19.62
N LYS A 53 -8.40 21.45 20.38
CA LYS A 53 -7.50 20.85 21.38
C LYS A 53 -7.50 19.34 21.21
N GLY A 54 -6.39 18.68 21.56
CA GLY A 54 -6.30 17.23 21.54
C GLY A 54 -7.34 16.60 22.48
N GLU A 55 -7.93 15.49 22.03
CA GLU A 55 -8.88 14.71 22.81
C GLU A 55 -8.18 13.53 23.49
N PRO A 56 -8.72 13.02 24.63
CA PRO A 56 -8.20 11.82 25.26
C PRO A 56 -8.24 10.61 24.31
N TRP A 57 -7.21 9.76 24.36
CA TRP A 57 -7.10 8.56 23.52
C TRP A 57 -8.30 7.61 23.72
N GLU A 58 -8.76 7.49 24.96
CA GLU A 58 -9.88 6.65 25.34
C GLU A 58 -11.17 7.06 24.61
N LYS A 59 -11.38 8.38 24.41
CA LYS A 59 -12.52 8.90 23.65
C LYS A 59 -12.39 8.58 22.16
N ILE A 60 -11.17 8.66 21.61
CA ILE A 60 -10.90 8.33 20.21
C ILE A 60 -11.21 6.85 19.94
N MET A 61 -10.79 5.95 20.85
CA MET A 61 -11.08 4.53 20.75
C MET A 61 -12.57 4.20 20.94
N GLU A 62 -13.27 4.90 21.86
CA GLU A 62 -14.73 4.79 21.99
C GLU A 62 -15.44 5.16 20.68
N ASP A 63 -15.06 6.29 20.07
CA ASP A 63 -15.62 6.72 18.79
C ASP A 63 -15.26 5.77 17.64
N PHE A 64 -14.07 5.16 17.66
CA PHE A 64 -13.68 4.14 16.69
C PHE A 64 -14.59 2.92 16.76
N ASP A 65 -14.79 2.35 17.96
CA ASP A 65 -15.67 1.19 18.15
C ASP A 65 -17.13 1.52 17.83
N LYS A 66 -17.59 2.72 18.20
CA LYS A 66 -18.98 3.13 18.06
C LYS A 66 -19.36 3.51 16.64
N TRP A 67 -18.47 4.18 15.91
CA TRP A 67 -18.79 4.79 14.62
C TRP A 67 -18.03 4.21 13.44
N ILE A 68 -16.79 3.76 13.62
CA ILE A 68 -15.96 3.27 12.51
C ILE A 68 -16.17 1.76 12.32
N MET A 69 -16.02 0.99 13.39
CA MET A 69 -16.08 -0.47 13.35
C MET A 69 -17.38 -1.02 12.72
N PRO A 70 -18.59 -0.47 12.97
CA PRO A 70 -19.82 -0.95 12.32
C PRO A 70 -19.88 -0.68 10.81
N GLY A 71 -19.09 0.27 10.31
CA GLY A 71 -19.00 0.60 8.90
C GLY A 71 -17.85 -0.07 8.17
N MET A 72 -17.05 -0.91 8.85
CA MET A 72 -15.95 -1.61 8.23
C MET A 72 -16.44 -2.81 7.41
N THR A 73 -15.83 -3.00 6.24
CA THR A 73 -15.82 -4.30 5.57
C THR A 73 -14.64 -5.09 6.09
N HIS A 74 -14.88 -6.28 6.61
CA HIS A 74 -13.86 -7.08 7.29
C HIS A 74 -13.12 -7.96 6.28
N TRP A 75 -12.13 -7.39 5.59
CA TRP A 75 -11.37 -8.06 4.52
C TRP A 75 -10.65 -9.34 4.96
N GLN A 76 -10.27 -9.43 6.24
CA GLN A 76 -9.61 -10.61 6.81
C GLN A 76 -10.60 -11.66 7.34
N HIS A 77 -11.91 -11.43 7.19
CA HIS A 77 -12.92 -12.40 7.62
C HIS A 77 -12.80 -13.68 6.77
N PRO A 78 -12.85 -14.90 7.37
CA PRO A 78 -12.73 -16.16 6.62
C PRO A 78 -13.79 -16.39 5.54
N GLN A 79 -14.91 -15.66 5.63
CA GLN A 79 -16.03 -15.69 4.69
C GLN A 79 -16.06 -14.50 3.73
N PHE A 80 -15.02 -13.66 3.73
CA PHE A 80 -14.88 -12.61 2.74
C PHE A 80 -14.31 -13.19 1.44
N HIS A 81 -15.15 -13.27 0.41
CA HIS A 81 -14.80 -13.89 -0.88
C HIS A 81 -14.91 -12.91 -2.07
N ALA A 82 -14.96 -11.61 -1.81
CA ALA A 82 -14.92 -10.59 -2.86
C ALA A 82 -13.47 -10.26 -3.27
N TYR A 83 -13.30 -9.76 -4.50
CA TYR A 83 -12.02 -9.34 -5.07
C TYR A 83 -10.90 -10.41 -4.94
N PHE A 84 -9.68 -9.99 -4.62
CA PHE A 84 -8.54 -10.85 -4.31
C PHE A 84 -8.11 -10.64 -2.86
N PRO A 85 -7.53 -11.66 -2.20
CA PRO A 85 -7.10 -11.54 -0.81
C PRO A 85 -6.11 -10.40 -0.60
N LEU A 86 -6.34 -9.59 0.43
CA LEU A 86 -5.36 -8.62 0.92
C LEU A 86 -4.48 -9.30 1.96
N GLY A 87 -3.17 -9.34 1.71
CA GLY A 87 -2.22 -9.88 2.66
C GLY A 87 -2.13 -8.99 3.90
N SER A 88 -2.45 -9.54 5.08
CA SER A 88 -2.13 -8.93 6.36
C SER A 88 -1.68 -10.01 7.32
N SER A 89 -0.59 -9.76 8.05
CA SER A 89 -0.02 -10.69 9.02
C SER A 89 0.59 -9.93 10.18
N PHE A 90 0.65 -10.54 11.36
CA PHE A 90 1.24 -9.89 12.54
C PHE A 90 2.69 -9.41 12.32
N PRO A 91 3.59 -10.16 11.64
CA PRO A 91 4.92 -9.64 11.31
C PRO A 91 4.88 -8.39 10.43
N SER A 92 3.96 -8.33 9.46
CA SER A 92 3.78 -7.14 8.60
C SER A 92 3.30 -5.93 9.40
N LEU A 93 2.35 -6.11 10.32
CA LEU A 93 1.83 -5.03 11.15
C LEU A 93 2.92 -4.44 12.06
N LEU A 94 3.73 -5.29 12.68
CA LEU A 94 4.85 -4.86 13.51
C LEU A 94 5.94 -4.17 12.68
N ALA A 95 6.27 -4.71 11.49
CA ALA A 95 7.24 -4.11 10.60
C ALA A 95 6.81 -2.70 10.15
N SER A 96 5.52 -2.52 9.80
CA SER A 96 4.97 -1.20 9.48
C SER A 96 5.05 -0.24 10.65
N PHE A 97 4.64 -0.68 11.86
CA PHE A 97 4.69 0.15 13.05
C PHE A 97 6.11 0.65 13.38
N ILE A 98 7.12 -0.21 13.22
CA ILE A 98 8.53 0.15 13.41
C ILE A 98 9.03 1.05 12.27
N GLY A 99 8.68 0.71 11.02
CA GLY A 99 9.08 1.44 9.83
C GLY A 99 8.60 2.89 9.82
N ASP A 100 7.36 3.14 10.21
CA ASP A 100 6.79 4.49 10.32
C ASP A 100 7.50 5.34 11.39
N GLY A 101 8.09 4.70 12.40
CA GLY A 101 8.84 5.34 13.46
C GLY A 101 10.30 5.68 13.10
N ALA A 102 10.81 5.23 11.96
CA ALA A 102 12.23 5.35 11.61
C ALA A 102 12.44 5.58 10.11
N SER A 103 12.91 6.77 9.72
CA SER A 103 13.47 6.98 8.37
C SER A 103 14.98 6.81 8.44
N CYS A 104 15.54 5.81 7.77
CA CYS A 104 17.01 5.63 7.73
C CYS A 104 17.49 5.02 6.39
N PRO A 105 18.75 5.30 5.98
CA PRO A 105 19.34 4.75 4.76
C PRO A 105 19.32 3.21 4.68
N ALA A 106 19.26 2.53 5.83
CA ALA A 106 19.23 1.07 5.89
C ALA A 106 18.00 0.48 5.17
N PHE A 107 16.88 1.19 5.07
CA PHE A 107 15.72 0.69 4.33
C PHE A 107 15.97 0.64 2.82
N THR A 108 16.70 1.61 2.27
CA THR A 108 17.09 1.61 0.86
C THR A 108 18.06 0.47 0.54
N GLU A 109 18.92 0.08 1.48
CA GLU A 109 19.81 -1.09 1.31
C GLU A 109 19.09 -2.42 1.54
N LEU A 110 18.12 -2.46 2.45
CA LEU A 110 17.35 -3.66 2.77
C LEU A 110 16.44 -4.08 1.61
N GLU A 111 15.84 -3.13 0.91
CA GLU A 111 14.92 -3.41 -0.18
C GLU A 111 15.50 -4.31 -1.30
N PRO A 112 16.67 -4.01 -1.92
CA PRO A 112 17.24 -4.86 -2.94
C PRO A 112 17.64 -6.24 -2.42
N ILE A 113 18.01 -6.38 -1.14
CA ILE A 113 18.31 -7.68 -0.51
C ILE A 113 17.03 -8.53 -0.44
N MET A 114 15.96 -7.95 0.08
CA MET A 114 14.67 -8.65 0.21
C MET A 114 14.10 -9.03 -1.15
N LEU A 115 14.20 -8.14 -2.14
CA LEU A 115 13.75 -8.42 -3.51
C LEU A 115 14.62 -9.47 -4.21
N HIS A 116 15.91 -9.52 -3.90
CA HIS A 116 16.78 -10.59 -4.39
C HIS A 116 16.36 -11.95 -3.85
N TRP A 117 16.03 -12.05 -2.55
CA TRP A 117 15.50 -13.28 -1.96
C TRP A 117 14.14 -13.65 -2.55
N PHE A 118 13.23 -12.68 -2.65
CA PHE A 118 11.90 -12.90 -3.21
C PHE A 118 11.95 -13.35 -4.68
N GLY A 119 12.78 -12.70 -5.50
CA GLY A 119 12.98 -13.10 -6.90
C GLY A 119 13.53 -14.53 -7.03
N LYS A 120 14.43 -14.95 -6.14
CA LYS A 120 14.91 -16.35 -6.07
C LYS A 120 13.80 -17.32 -5.68
N MET A 121 12.98 -16.98 -4.69
CA MET A 121 11.83 -17.81 -4.27
C MET A 121 10.81 -18.01 -5.39
N MET A 122 10.62 -16.98 -6.23
CA MET A 122 9.73 -17.03 -7.39
C MET A 122 10.37 -17.72 -8.61
N GLY A 123 11.64 -18.10 -8.55
CA GLY A 123 12.37 -18.70 -9.67
C GLY A 123 12.61 -17.74 -10.84
N LEU A 124 12.74 -16.43 -10.58
CA LEU A 124 12.98 -15.45 -11.63
C LEU A 124 14.37 -15.63 -12.27
N PRO A 125 14.50 -15.33 -13.58
CA PRO A 125 15.80 -15.25 -14.24
C PRO A 125 16.78 -14.31 -13.53
N LYS A 126 18.08 -14.61 -13.62
CA LYS A 126 19.14 -13.88 -12.88
C LYS A 126 19.21 -12.40 -13.25
N GLU A 127 18.77 -12.05 -14.45
CA GLU A 127 18.69 -10.71 -15.00
C GLU A 127 17.73 -9.80 -14.21
N PHE A 128 16.75 -10.37 -13.50
CA PHE A 128 15.82 -9.62 -12.64
C PHE A 128 16.29 -9.50 -11.18
N LEU A 129 17.34 -10.22 -10.78
CA LEU A 129 17.77 -10.24 -9.39
C LEU A 129 18.73 -9.06 -9.09
N PRO A 130 18.42 -8.16 -8.14
CA PRO A 130 19.16 -6.90 -7.93
C PRO A 130 20.65 -7.02 -7.58
N LEU A 131 21.06 -8.16 -7.03
CA LEU A 131 22.41 -8.42 -6.49
C LEU A 131 23.16 -9.48 -7.34
N THR A 132 22.77 -9.65 -8.59
CA THR A 132 23.53 -10.47 -9.55
C THR A 132 24.75 -9.67 -10.04
N GLU A 133 25.93 -10.25 -9.90
CA GLU A 133 27.18 -9.66 -10.42
C GLU A 133 27.09 -9.44 -11.94
N GLY A 134 27.41 -8.23 -12.39
CA GLY A 134 27.30 -7.83 -13.81
C GLY A 134 25.86 -7.72 -14.34
N GLY A 135 24.85 -7.83 -13.48
CA GLY A 135 23.44 -7.65 -13.86
C GLY A 135 23.10 -6.20 -14.17
N ASN A 136 22.18 -5.98 -15.11
CA ASN A 136 21.67 -4.64 -15.46
C ASN A 136 20.19 -4.42 -15.08
N GLY A 137 19.57 -5.40 -14.42
CA GLY A 137 18.20 -5.33 -13.94
C GLY A 137 18.11 -5.23 -12.42
N GLY A 138 16.92 -5.49 -11.89
CA GLY A 138 16.66 -5.44 -10.45
C GLY A 138 15.16 -5.44 -10.15
N GLY A 139 14.81 -4.88 -9.00
CA GLY A 139 13.45 -4.79 -8.51
C GLY A 139 13.28 -3.60 -7.58
N VAL A 140 12.04 -3.14 -7.44
CA VAL A 140 11.62 -2.08 -6.53
C VAL A 140 10.24 -2.42 -5.99
N ILE A 141 9.97 -2.11 -4.72
CA ILE A 141 8.66 -2.25 -4.09
C ILE A 141 7.81 -1.03 -4.49
N GLN A 142 6.60 -1.28 -4.99
CA GLN A 142 5.66 -0.25 -5.42
C GLN A 142 4.34 -0.40 -4.68
N ALA A 143 3.57 0.69 -4.60
CA ALA A 143 2.30 0.72 -3.88
C ALA A 143 1.23 -0.19 -4.53
N SER A 144 1.23 -0.32 -5.86
CA SER A 144 0.27 -1.17 -6.56
C SER A 144 0.81 -1.74 -7.88
N ALA A 145 0.23 -2.84 -8.32
CA ALA A 145 0.52 -3.42 -9.64
C ALA A 145 0.15 -2.48 -10.81
N SER A 146 -0.82 -1.58 -10.60
CA SER A 146 -1.17 -0.55 -11.58
C SER A 146 -0.04 0.45 -11.76
N ASP A 147 0.62 0.86 -10.68
CA ASP A 147 1.75 1.78 -10.71
C ASP A 147 2.96 1.11 -11.39
N CYS A 148 3.23 -0.16 -11.08
CA CYS A 148 4.23 -0.95 -11.80
C CYS A 148 3.98 -0.95 -13.30
N THR A 149 2.75 -1.27 -13.73
CA THR A 149 2.40 -1.32 -15.16
C THR A 149 2.56 0.05 -15.82
N PHE A 150 2.12 1.11 -15.13
CA PHE A 150 2.24 2.48 -15.63
C PHE A 150 3.71 2.90 -15.79
N VAL A 151 4.55 2.64 -14.80
CA VAL A 151 6.00 2.92 -14.84
C VAL A 151 6.67 2.13 -15.97
N CYS A 152 6.34 0.83 -16.12
CA CYS A 152 6.85 0.01 -17.23
C CYS A 152 6.46 0.61 -18.60
N LEU A 153 5.21 1.04 -18.76
CA LEU A 153 4.74 1.65 -20.01
C LEU A 153 5.44 2.99 -20.28
N LEU A 154 5.66 3.82 -19.25
CA LEU A 154 6.40 5.07 -19.38
C LEU A 154 7.87 4.84 -19.78
N ALA A 155 8.54 3.86 -19.16
CA ALA A 155 9.91 3.51 -19.48
C ALA A 155 10.03 3.00 -20.92
N ALA A 156 9.15 2.08 -21.33
CA ALA A 156 9.11 1.54 -22.70
C ALA A 156 8.82 2.64 -23.73
N ARG A 157 7.85 3.52 -23.45
CA ARG A 157 7.53 4.69 -24.28
C ARG A 157 8.74 5.60 -24.43
N HIS A 158 9.41 5.93 -23.33
CA HIS A 158 10.58 6.81 -23.35
C HIS A 158 11.71 6.18 -24.18
N GLN A 159 12.08 4.94 -23.88
CA GLN A 159 13.12 4.22 -24.60
C GLN A 159 12.86 4.15 -26.11
N LYS A 160 11.61 3.86 -26.52
CA LYS A 160 11.26 3.80 -27.95
C LYS A 160 11.30 5.17 -28.62
N ILE A 161 10.86 6.24 -27.94
CA ILE A 161 10.95 7.60 -28.47
C ILE A 161 12.42 8.01 -28.67
N GLU A 162 13.30 7.73 -27.71
CA GLU A 162 14.72 8.05 -27.83
C GLU A 162 15.38 7.29 -28.99
N ALA A 163 15.02 6.01 -29.19
CA ALA A 163 15.47 5.24 -30.35
C ALA A 163 14.99 5.86 -31.69
N LEU A 164 13.70 6.17 -31.81
CA LEU A 164 13.12 6.78 -33.02
C LEU A 164 13.69 8.19 -33.29
N LYS A 165 14.03 8.95 -32.24
CA LYS A 165 14.67 10.25 -32.37
C LYS A 165 16.09 10.14 -32.94
N LYS A 166 16.83 9.07 -32.65
CA LYS A 166 18.13 8.82 -33.27
C LYS A 166 18.00 8.51 -34.76
N GLU A 167 16.96 7.76 -35.14
CA GLU A 167 16.67 7.41 -36.54
C GLU A 167 16.08 8.58 -37.34
N SER A 168 15.34 9.47 -36.69
CA SER A 168 14.66 10.62 -37.33
C SER A 168 14.76 11.89 -36.45
N PRO A 169 15.93 12.55 -36.41
CA PRO A 169 16.22 13.66 -35.48
C PRO A 169 15.23 14.83 -35.57
N TYR A 170 14.82 15.15 -36.80
CA TYR A 170 13.94 16.29 -37.11
C TYR A 170 12.45 16.03 -36.86
N SER A 171 12.04 14.77 -36.63
CA SER A 171 10.63 14.46 -36.35
C SER A 171 10.20 15.00 -34.99
N GLU A 172 9.06 15.69 -34.91
CA GLU A 172 8.54 16.16 -33.62
C GLU A 172 8.19 15.00 -32.67
N ARG A 173 8.45 15.18 -31.38
CA ARG A 173 8.19 14.15 -30.37
C ARG A 173 6.71 13.77 -30.29
N GLY A 174 5.81 14.73 -30.48
CA GLY A 174 4.36 14.49 -30.50
C GLY A 174 3.93 13.58 -31.66
N LEU A 175 4.54 13.75 -32.84
CA LEU A 175 4.27 12.91 -34.01
C LEU A 175 4.80 11.48 -33.82
N LEU A 176 5.96 11.32 -33.18
CA LEU A 176 6.48 9.98 -32.86
C LEU A 176 5.60 9.29 -31.81
N LEU A 177 5.13 10.04 -30.82
CA LEU A 177 4.24 9.54 -29.78
C LEU A 177 2.90 9.03 -30.33
N SER A 178 2.27 9.77 -31.25
CA SER A 178 0.96 9.41 -31.81
C SER A 178 0.96 8.09 -32.59
N LYS A 179 2.14 7.66 -33.04
CA LYS A 179 2.36 6.40 -33.76
C LYS A 179 2.54 5.19 -32.84
N LEU A 180 2.79 5.39 -31.54
CA LEU A 180 2.97 4.28 -30.61
C LEU A 180 1.64 3.53 -30.38
N ARG A 181 1.75 2.21 -30.23
CA ARG A 181 0.64 1.31 -29.92
C ARG A 181 1.12 0.35 -28.84
N ALA A 182 0.29 0.12 -27.82
CA ALA A 182 0.49 -0.89 -26.79
C ALA A 182 -0.63 -1.92 -26.89
N TYR A 183 -0.34 -3.17 -26.54
CA TYR A 183 -1.27 -4.28 -26.66
C TYR A 183 -1.49 -4.90 -25.28
N ILE A 184 -2.75 -5.23 -24.98
CA ILE A 184 -3.16 -5.93 -23.77
C ILE A 184 -4.24 -6.96 -24.11
N SER A 185 -4.40 -7.97 -23.26
CA SER A 185 -5.50 -8.93 -23.40
C SER A 185 -6.85 -8.25 -23.19
N LYS A 186 -7.91 -8.75 -23.85
CA LYS A 186 -9.29 -8.34 -23.55
C LYS A 186 -9.73 -8.65 -22.10
N LYS A 187 -9.05 -9.60 -21.46
CA LYS A 187 -9.28 -9.99 -20.05
C LYS A 187 -8.39 -9.23 -19.07
N TYR A 188 -7.66 -8.22 -19.54
CA TYR A 188 -6.76 -7.44 -18.71
C TYR A 188 -7.54 -6.61 -17.68
N TYR A 189 -6.95 -6.47 -16.49
CA TYR A 189 -7.53 -5.72 -15.39
C TYR A 189 -7.70 -4.23 -15.74
N SER A 190 -8.88 -3.67 -15.50
CA SER A 190 -9.12 -2.22 -15.56
C SER A 190 -9.25 -1.65 -14.15
N LYS A 191 -8.57 -0.53 -13.87
CA LYS A 191 -9.01 0.38 -12.79
C LYS A 191 -10.37 0.93 -13.23
N GLY A 192 -11.43 0.47 -12.58
CA GLY A 192 -12.75 1.12 -12.64
C GLY A 192 -12.69 2.52 -12.04
#